data_AF-A0A0F0KF82-F1
#
_entry.id   AF-A0A0F0KF82-F1
#
_cell.length_a   1.000
_cell.length_b   1.000
_cell.length_c   1.000
_cell.angle_alpha   90.00
_cell.angle_beta   90.00
_cell.angle_gamma   90.00
#
_symmetry.space_group_name_H-M   'P 1'
#
loop_
_entity.id
_entity.type
_entity.pdbx_description
1 polymer ?
#
loop_
_entity_poly.entity_id
_entity_poly.type
_entity_poly.pdbx_seq_one_letter_code
_entity_poly.pdbx_strand_id
1 'polypeptide(L)'
;MNEHEPQRQPEAQPATYRDEPDFRRLEVARDHWIGRVADGLAEAMATRNEIDGDTARCIAHVLGRAYGAQSALSEYGRTGEGNYLTLRDEYLTIYAAADADAITKEWIDWFGTFLVQQENVGSKRRYMNEYQQPNLERLLVRTELSVQGRNYLVHLPASLDSGDTDMLIEELLRLSIHDDSALQAFLTLPDVDANAPMLMEGFHENFVGTFADAETAIHALLDMEEWQTEIYEYANERGFFVDALTPNEDWLLDRVRDIFDVVEQNGELHVFQK
;
A
#
# COMPACT_ATOMS: atom_id res chain seq x y z
N MET A 1 21.70 -57.48 -33.50
CA MET A 1 22.73 -56.78 -32.71
C MET A 1 22.37 -55.31 -32.76
N ASN A 2 22.20 -54.69 -31.59
CA ASN A 2 21.36 -53.53 -31.31
C ASN A 2 21.63 -52.25 -32.13
N GLU A 3 20.55 -51.76 -32.72
CA GLU A 3 19.93 -50.43 -32.62
C GLU A 3 20.52 -49.35 -31.68
N HIS A 4 20.35 -48.11 -32.18
CA HIS A 4 20.26 -46.79 -31.53
C HIS A 4 21.54 -45.93 -31.46
N GLU A 5 21.72 -45.11 -32.51
CA GLU A 5 22.42 -43.83 -32.41
C GLU A 5 21.66 -42.92 -31.42
N PRO A 6 22.35 -42.30 -30.45
CA PRO A 6 21.71 -41.35 -29.55
C PRO A 6 21.40 -40.07 -30.33
N GLN A 7 20.11 -39.77 -30.46
CA GLN A 7 19.62 -38.47 -30.90
C GLN A 7 20.20 -37.40 -29.97
N ARG A 8 21.03 -36.50 -30.51
CA ARG A 8 21.48 -35.30 -29.80
C ARG A 8 20.23 -34.51 -29.41
N GLN A 9 19.95 -34.45 -28.11
CA GLN A 9 19.05 -33.46 -27.56
C GLN A 9 19.57 -32.08 -28.00
N PRO A 10 18.73 -31.20 -28.57
CA PRO A 10 19.14 -29.83 -28.79
C PRO A 10 19.51 -29.23 -27.43
N GLU A 11 20.77 -28.78 -27.29
CA GLU A 11 21.22 -28.04 -26.13
C GLU A 11 20.24 -26.88 -25.90
N ALA A 12 19.51 -26.93 -24.79
CA ALA A 12 18.64 -25.86 -24.37
C ALA A 12 19.53 -24.64 -24.12
N GLN A 13 19.60 -23.73 -25.10
CA GLN A 13 20.27 -22.45 -24.92
C GLN A 13 19.62 -21.77 -23.71
N PRO A 14 20.41 -21.36 -22.69
CA PRO A 14 19.85 -20.63 -21.57
C PRO A 14 19.19 -19.37 -22.13
N ALA A 15 17.90 -19.22 -21.86
CA ALA A 15 17.18 -18.01 -22.25
C ALA A 15 17.88 -16.82 -21.59
N THR A 16 18.49 -15.98 -22.41
CA THR A 16 19.11 -14.71 -22.01
C THR A 16 18.04 -13.85 -21.34
N TYR A 17 18.42 -13.14 -20.26
CA TYR A 17 17.57 -12.12 -19.65
C TYR A 17 17.08 -11.14 -20.72
N ARG A 18 15.82 -10.73 -20.63
CA ARG A 18 15.19 -9.77 -21.54
C ARG A 18 14.73 -8.55 -20.77
N ASP A 19 14.88 -7.39 -21.38
CA ASP A 19 14.36 -6.14 -20.82
C ASP A 19 12.85 -6.00 -21.09
N GLU A 20 12.35 -6.58 -22.21
CA GLU A 20 10.92 -6.58 -22.56
C GLU A 20 10.27 -7.96 -22.36
N PRO A 21 9.03 -8.03 -21.85
CA PRO A 21 8.32 -9.28 -21.62
C PRO A 21 7.92 -9.98 -22.91
N ASP A 22 8.25 -11.27 -23.03
CA ASP A 22 7.76 -12.14 -24.12
C ASP A 22 6.42 -12.78 -23.74
N PHE A 23 5.33 -12.13 -24.14
CA PHE A 23 3.95 -12.57 -23.86
C PHE A 23 3.64 -13.97 -24.39
N ARG A 24 4.21 -14.37 -25.53
CA ARG A 24 3.98 -15.71 -26.08
C ARG A 24 4.50 -16.80 -25.14
N ARG A 25 5.65 -16.57 -24.50
CA ARG A 25 6.20 -17.52 -23.53
C ARG A 25 5.40 -17.53 -22.23
N LEU A 26 4.91 -16.38 -21.81
CA LEU A 26 4.03 -16.24 -20.65
C LEU A 26 2.73 -17.02 -20.89
N GLU A 27 2.06 -16.81 -22.03
CA GLU A 27 0.80 -17.49 -22.38
C GLU A 27 0.94 -19.01 -22.37
N VAL A 28 1.98 -19.55 -23.02
CA VAL A 28 2.23 -21.00 -23.04
C VAL A 28 2.45 -21.56 -21.63
N ALA A 29 3.16 -20.82 -20.78
CA ALA A 29 3.36 -21.23 -19.39
C ALA A 29 2.07 -21.12 -18.57
N ARG A 30 1.32 -20.04 -18.73
CA ARG A 30 0.03 -19.82 -18.06
C ARG A 30 -0.93 -20.95 -18.38
N ASP A 31 -1.12 -21.31 -19.64
CA ASP A 31 -2.04 -22.38 -20.05
C ASP A 31 -1.67 -23.74 -19.43
N HIS A 32 -0.38 -23.99 -19.19
CA HIS A 32 0.08 -25.20 -18.53
C HIS A 32 -0.19 -25.21 -17.01
N TRP A 33 -0.11 -24.04 -16.36
CA TRP A 33 -0.20 -23.91 -14.90
C TRP A 33 -1.56 -23.41 -14.39
N ILE A 34 -2.47 -23.01 -15.30
CA ILE A 34 -3.74 -22.34 -14.98
C ILE A 34 -4.60 -23.13 -13.99
N GLY A 35 -4.69 -24.46 -14.12
CA GLY A 35 -5.46 -25.28 -13.19
C GLY A 35 -4.93 -25.21 -11.76
N ARG A 36 -3.61 -25.32 -11.58
CA ARG A 36 -2.98 -25.28 -10.26
C ARG A 36 -3.12 -23.91 -9.60
N VAL A 37 -2.93 -22.83 -10.37
CA VAL A 37 -3.10 -21.47 -9.85
C VAL A 37 -4.57 -21.23 -9.49
N ALA A 38 -5.51 -21.62 -10.36
CA ALA A 38 -6.93 -21.47 -10.11
C ALA A 38 -7.41 -22.20 -8.85
N ASP A 39 -6.90 -23.41 -8.58
CA ASP A 39 -7.19 -24.15 -7.34
C ASP A 39 -6.75 -23.36 -6.10
N GLY A 40 -5.53 -22.81 -6.12
CA GLY A 40 -5.01 -21.99 -5.01
C GLY A 40 -5.77 -20.68 -4.80
N LEU A 41 -6.15 -20.00 -5.89
CA LEU A 41 -7.01 -18.80 -5.81
C LEU A 41 -8.39 -19.13 -5.24
N ALA A 42 -8.99 -20.25 -5.67
CA ALA A 42 -10.28 -20.68 -5.16
C ALA A 42 -10.24 -21.02 -3.66
N GLU A 43 -9.17 -21.63 -3.19
CA GLU A 43 -8.96 -21.90 -1.75
C GLU A 43 -8.78 -20.61 -0.94
N ALA A 44 -7.98 -19.66 -1.43
CA ALA A 44 -7.79 -18.34 -0.82
C ALA A 44 -9.14 -17.62 -0.67
N MET A 45 -9.94 -17.58 -1.74
CA MET A 45 -11.29 -17.02 -1.72
C MET A 45 -12.23 -17.74 -0.75
N ALA A 46 -12.22 -19.08 -0.74
CA ALA A 46 -13.10 -19.87 0.12
C ALA A 46 -12.77 -19.69 1.61
N THR A 47 -11.49 -19.56 1.94
CA THR A 47 -11.01 -19.36 3.32
C THR A 47 -10.94 -17.90 3.74
N ARG A 48 -11.16 -16.96 2.81
CA ARG A 48 -11.04 -15.51 3.01
C ARG A 48 -9.65 -15.11 3.52
N ASN A 49 -8.63 -15.73 2.94
CA ASN A 49 -7.23 -15.44 3.22
C ASN A 49 -6.50 -15.14 1.91
N GLU A 50 -5.24 -14.73 2.03
CA GLU A 50 -4.33 -14.66 0.88
C GLU A 50 -4.00 -16.03 0.30
N ILE A 51 -3.42 -16.00 -0.90
CA ILE A 51 -2.78 -17.17 -1.49
C ILE A 51 -1.63 -17.67 -0.62
N ASP A 52 -1.35 -18.97 -0.69
CA ASP A 52 -0.20 -19.55 -0.02
C ASP A 52 1.11 -19.34 -0.82
N GLY A 53 2.23 -19.63 -0.17
CA GLY A 53 3.55 -19.48 -0.80
C GLY A 53 3.75 -20.39 -2.02
N ASP A 54 3.10 -21.55 -2.08
CA ASP A 54 3.20 -22.44 -3.24
C ASP A 54 2.46 -21.88 -4.45
N THR A 55 1.28 -21.29 -4.24
CA THR A 55 0.51 -20.59 -5.28
C THR A 55 1.26 -19.34 -5.74
N ALA A 56 1.80 -18.54 -4.81
CA ALA A 56 2.62 -17.37 -5.13
C ALA A 56 3.84 -17.74 -5.98
N ARG A 57 4.54 -18.84 -5.63
CA ARG A 57 5.66 -19.35 -6.42
C ARG A 57 5.24 -19.85 -7.80
N CYS A 58 4.07 -20.47 -7.93
CA CYS A 58 3.54 -20.88 -9.23
C CYS A 58 3.25 -19.68 -10.12
N ILE A 59 2.61 -18.63 -9.57
CA ILE A 59 2.35 -17.38 -10.32
C ILE A 59 3.68 -16.76 -10.75
N ALA A 60 4.62 -16.55 -9.83
CA ALA A 60 5.94 -15.97 -10.14
C ALA A 60 6.70 -16.80 -11.18
N HIS A 61 6.63 -18.13 -11.11
CA HIS A 61 7.24 -19.02 -12.10
C HIS A 61 6.69 -18.77 -13.50
N VAL A 62 5.38 -18.58 -13.64
CA VAL A 62 4.74 -18.31 -14.94
C VAL A 62 5.14 -16.93 -15.44
N LEU A 63 5.01 -15.89 -14.61
CA LEU A 63 5.36 -14.52 -14.98
C LEU A 63 6.83 -14.40 -15.40
N GLY A 64 7.74 -15.04 -14.67
CA GLY A 64 9.18 -15.08 -14.97
C GLY A 64 9.52 -15.72 -16.33
N ARG A 65 8.61 -16.48 -16.95
CA ARG A 65 8.83 -17.02 -18.31
C ARG A 65 8.86 -15.94 -19.38
N ALA A 66 8.26 -14.78 -19.13
CA ALA A 66 8.34 -13.62 -20.03
C ALA A 66 9.78 -13.11 -20.18
N TYR A 67 10.54 -13.09 -19.08
CA TYR A 67 11.89 -12.51 -18.99
C TYR A 67 13.02 -13.53 -19.10
N GLY A 68 12.76 -14.81 -18.77
CA GLY A 68 13.75 -15.89 -18.81
C GLY A 68 14.31 -16.24 -17.43
N ALA A 69 15.19 -17.25 -17.39
CA ALA A 69 15.55 -17.96 -16.15
C ALA A 69 16.31 -17.12 -15.12
N GLN A 70 16.87 -15.99 -15.54
CA GLN A 70 17.65 -15.06 -14.71
C GLN A 70 16.81 -13.92 -14.13
N SER A 71 15.52 -13.84 -14.46
CA SER A 71 14.62 -12.84 -13.87
C SER A 71 14.39 -13.08 -12.38
N ALA A 72 14.11 -12.01 -11.63
CA ALA A 72 13.79 -12.09 -10.22
C ALA A 72 12.52 -12.92 -9.99
N LEU A 73 11.51 -12.78 -10.86
CA LEU A 73 10.30 -13.60 -10.86
C LEU A 73 10.61 -15.09 -11.07
N SER A 74 11.53 -15.43 -11.99
CA SER A 74 11.96 -16.83 -12.18
C SER A 74 12.75 -17.37 -11.00
N GLU A 75 13.52 -16.51 -10.31
CA GLU A 75 14.22 -16.87 -9.08
C GLU A 75 13.24 -17.16 -7.95
N TYR A 76 12.33 -16.23 -7.68
CA TYR A 76 11.29 -16.40 -6.68
C TYR A 76 10.44 -17.65 -6.95
N GLY A 77 10.03 -17.89 -8.21
CA GLY A 77 9.30 -19.10 -8.56
C GLY A 77 10.06 -20.40 -8.23
N ARG A 78 11.41 -20.39 -8.25
CA ARG A 78 12.24 -21.53 -7.90
C ARG A 78 12.46 -21.66 -6.39
N THR A 79 12.82 -20.57 -5.71
CA THR A 79 13.31 -20.58 -4.33
C THR A 79 12.26 -20.17 -3.30
N GLY A 80 11.30 -19.34 -3.70
CA GLY A 80 10.42 -18.60 -2.80
C GLY A 80 11.09 -17.40 -2.13
N GLU A 81 12.32 -17.06 -2.55
CA GLU A 81 13.11 -15.96 -2.00
C GLU A 81 13.17 -14.81 -3.02
N GLY A 82 13.03 -13.58 -2.53
CA GLY A 82 13.10 -12.36 -3.31
C GLY A 82 12.70 -11.16 -2.48
N ASN A 83 12.97 -9.95 -2.99
CA ASN A 83 12.55 -8.70 -2.37
C ASN A 83 11.39 -8.09 -3.17
N TYR A 84 10.40 -7.55 -2.45
CA TYR A 84 9.21 -6.92 -3.03
C TYR A 84 9.54 -5.92 -4.11
N LEU A 85 10.50 -5.01 -3.90
CA LEU A 85 10.82 -3.96 -4.87
C LEU A 85 11.37 -4.54 -6.18
N THR A 86 12.28 -5.52 -6.10
CA THR A 86 12.83 -6.16 -7.31
C THR A 86 11.78 -6.95 -8.08
N LEU A 87 10.89 -7.66 -7.37
CA LEU A 87 9.81 -8.42 -8.00
C LEU A 87 8.75 -7.50 -8.60
N ARG A 88 8.46 -6.38 -7.92
CA ARG A 88 7.48 -5.36 -8.30
C ARG A 88 7.76 -4.80 -9.67
N ASP A 89 8.96 -4.31 -9.90
CA ASP A 89 9.29 -3.66 -11.17
C ASP A 89 9.13 -4.64 -12.36
N GLU A 90 9.48 -5.93 -12.18
CA GLU A 90 9.27 -6.95 -13.22
C GLU A 90 7.79 -7.27 -13.45
N TYR A 91 6.99 -7.52 -12.41
CA TYR A 91 5.57 -7.87 -12.63
C TYR A 91 4.74 -6.66 -13.05
N LEU A 92 5.09 -5.44 -12.64
CA LEU A 92 4.37 -4.22 -13.05
C LEU A 92 4.63 -3.87 -14.51
N THR A 93 5.83 -4.16 -15.02
CA THR A 93 6.12 -4.06 -16.45
C THR A 93 5.17 -4.96 -17.27
N ILE A 94 4.84 -6.15 -16.76
CA ILE A 94 3.80 -7.01 -17.37
C ILE A 94 2.41 -6.40 -17.17
N TYR A 95 2.08 -5.93 -15.96
CA TYR A 95 0.76 -5.39 -15.60
C TYR A 95 0.33 -4.20 -16.45
N ALA A 96 1.27 -3.28 -16.71
CA ALA A 96 1.06 -2.06 -17.48
C ALA A 96 0.97 -2.31 -19.00
N ALA A 97 1.47 -3.46 -19.48
CA ALA A 97 1.49 -3.75 -20.91
C ALA A 97 0.07 -3.92 -21.49
N ALA A 98 -0.13 -3.40 -22.70
CA ALA A 98 -1.40 -3.51 -23.42
C ALA A 98 -1.77 -4.97 -23.78
N ASP A 99 -0.75 -5.84 -23.94
CA ASP A 99 -0.92 -7.25 -24.29
C ASP A 99 -1.22 -8.15 -23.09
N ALA A 100 -1.18 -7.62 -21.86
CA ALA A 100 -1.51 -8.38 -20.66
C ALA A 100 -3.02 -8.58 -20.54
N ASP A 101 -3.44 -9.85 -20.54
CA ASP A 101 -4.85 -10.18 -20.40
C ASP A 101 -5.36 -10.14 -18.96
N ALA A 102 -6.68 -10.23 -18.80
CA ALA A 102 -7.34 -10.11 -17.50
C ALA A 102 -6.89 -11.18 -16.49
N ILE A 103 -6.60 -12.41 -16.96
CA ILE A 103 -6.15 -13.50 -16.08
C ILE A 103 -4.74 -13.20 -15.56
N THR A 104 -3.85 -12.75 -16.44
CA THR A 104 -2.49 -12.37 -16.04
C THR A 104 -2.51 -11.20 -15.07
N LYS A 105 -3.37 -10.19 -15.30
CA LYS A 105 -3.53 -9.06 -14.35
C LYS A 105 -4.07 -9.52 -13.00
N GLU A 106 -5.09 -10.38 -12.98
CA GLU A 106 -5.61 -10.96 -11.73
C GLU A 106 -4.51 -11.72 -10.97
N TRP A 107 -3.70 -12.52 -11.66
CA TRP A 107 -2.60 -13.24 -11.01
C TRP A 107 -1.56 -12.29 -10.42
N ILE A 108 -1.26 -11.19 -11.10
CA ILE A 108 -0.38 -10.14 -10.60
C ILE A 108 -1.01 -9.45 -9.39
N ASP A 109 -2.32 -9.18 -9.40
CA ASP A 109 -3.01 -8.60 -8.24
C ASP A 109 -2.88 -9.48 -6.99
N TRP A 110 -3.11 -10.79 -7.13
CA TRP A 110 -2.94 -11.75 -6.04
C TRP A 110 -1.48 -11.86 -5.59
N PHE A 111 -0.54 -11.93 -6.53
CA PHE A 111 0.87 -12.08 -6.20
C PHE A 111 1.46 -10.83 -5.52
N GLY A 112 1.17 -9.63 -6.04
CA GLY A 112 1.61 -8.38 -5.44
C GLY A 112 1.02 -8.17 -4.05
N THR A 113 -0.26 -8.49 -3.86
CA THR A 113 -0.90 -8.42 -2.52
C THR A 113 -0.25 -9.37 -1.53
N PHE A 114 0.03 -10.61 -1.95
CA PHE A 114 0.76 -11.58 -1.14
C PHE A 114 2.13 -11.05 -0.68
N LEU A 115 2.92 -10.47 -1.59
CA LEU A 115 4.24 -9.93 -1.25
C LEU A 115 4.14 -8.75 -0.28
N VAL A 116 3.18 -7.84 -0.48
CA VAL A 116 2.95 -6.69 0.41
C VAL A 116 2.66 -7.14 1.84
N GLN A 117 1.86 -8.21 2.00
CA GLN A 117 1.56 -8.77 3.31
C GLN A 117 2.74 -9.52 3.91
N GLN A 118 3.44 -10.32 3.10
CA GLN A 118 4.61 -11.09 3.52
C GLN A 118 5.70 -10.19 4.10
N GLU A 119 5.96 -9.04 3.46
CA GLU A 119 6.97 -8.07 3.91
C GLU A 119 6.43 -7.02 4.91
N ASN A 120 5.12 -7.07 5.22
CA ASN A 120 4.46 -6.13 6.13
C ASN A 120 4.67 -4.65 5.73
N VAL A 121 4.60 -4.38 4.43
CA VAL A 121 4.80 -3.04 3.83
C VAL A 121 3.49 -2.31 3.56
N GLY A 122 2.33 -2.95 3.75
CA GLY A 122 1.03 -2.30 3.60
C GLY A 122 0.71 -1.26 4.69
N SER A 123 -0.23 -0.35 4.40
CA SER A 123 -0.61 0.76 5.30
C SER A 123 -1.37 0.36 6.58
N LYS A 124 -1.58 -0.94 6.83
CA LYS A 124 -2.28 -1.54 8.00
C LYS A 124 -3.75 -1.17 8.18
N ARG A 125 -4.25 -0.05 7.65
CA ARG A 125 -5.70 0.10 7.41
C ARG A 125 -6.04 -0.91 6.32
N ARG A 126 -6.93 -1.86 6.61
CA ARG A 126 -7.39 -2.87 5.63
C ARG A 126 -8.10 -2.14 4.50
N TYR A 127 -7.34 -1.71 3.50
CA TYR A 127 -7.83 -1.11 2.27
C TYR A 127 -8.54 -2.12 1.35
N MET A 128 -8.52 -3.37 1.75
CA MET A 128 -9.40 -4.39 1.24
C MET A 128 -10.62 -4.46 2.15
N ASN A 129 -11.80 -4.19 1.58
CA ASN A 129 -12.95 -4.99 2.03
C ASN A 129 -12.45 -6.43 2.06
N GLU A 130 -12.46 -7.09 3.22
CA GLU A 130 -11.94 -8.46 3.44
C GLU A 130 -12.53 -9.52 2.47
N TYR A 131 -13.50 -9.10 1.65
CA TYR A 131 -14.31 -9.91 0.75
C TYR A 131 -14.15 -9.52 -0.72
N GLN A 132 -13.35 -8.50 -1.05
CA GLN A 132 -13.08 -8.12 -2.44
C GLN A 132 -11.83 -8.83 -2.96
N GLN A 133 -11.83 -9.13 -4.26
CA GLN A 133 -10.62 -9.58 -4.95
C GLN A 133 -9.51 -8.52 -4.79
N PRO A 134 -8.24 -8.96 -4.70
CA PRO A 134 -7.13 -8.03 -4.66
C PRO A 134 -7.08 -7.15 -5.89
N ASN A 135 -6.59 -5.94 -5.68
CA ASN A 135 -6.38 -4.95 -6.71
C ASN A 135 -5.22 -4.05 -6.26
N LEU A 136 -4.13 -4.03 -7.01
CA LEU A 136 -2.92 -3.29 -6.65
C LEU A 136 -3.10 -1.77 -6.68
N GLU A 137 -3.99 -1.25 -7.53
CA GLU A 137 -4.29 0.19 -7.61
C GLU A 137 -4.94 0.71 -6.32
N ARG A 138 -5.57 -0.17 -5.54
CA ARG A 138 -6.22 0.16 -4.27
C ARG A 138 -5.38 -0.21 -3.05
N LEU A 139 -4.28 -0.93 -3.24
CA LEU A 139 -3.44 -1.41 -2.17
C LEU A 139 -2.33 -0.39 -1.88
N LEU A 140 -2.50 0.39 -0.81
CA LEU A 140 -1.50 1.38 -0.40
C LEU A 140 -0.34 0.73 0.36
N VAL A 141 0.87 1.00 -0.13
CA VAL A 141 2.15 0.51 0.38
C VAL A 141 2.95 1.68 0.95
N ARG A 142 3.42 1.49 2.18
CA ARG A 142 4.28 2.43 2.87
C ARG A 142 5.62 2.50 2.15
N THR A 143 5.95 3.66 1.62
CA THR A 143 7.16 3.91 0.83
C THR A 143 7.96 5.06 1.43
N GLU A 144 9.27 4.88 1.57
CA GLU A 144 10.18 5.94 2.00
C GLU A 144 10.79 6.60 0.75
N LEU A 145 10.49 7.87 0.55
CA LEU A 145 10.98 8.67 -0.58
C LEU A 145 12.09 9.61 -0.13
N SER A 146 13.18 9.67 -0.89
CA SER A 146 14.23 10.66 -0.65
C SER A 146 14.05 11.87 -1.55
N VAL A 147 13.64 12.98 -0.96
CA VAL A 147 13.38 14.24 -1.65
C VAL A 147 14.40 15.27 -1.14
N GLN A 148 15.31 15.75 -2.02
CA GLN A 148 16.42 16.63 -1.64
C GLN A 148 17.30 16.10 -0.48
N GLY A 149 17.44 14.78 -0.36
CA GLY A 149 18.22 14.14 0.70
C GLY A 149 17.54 14.09 2.07
N ARG A 150 16.25 14.46 2.15
CA ARG A 150 15.39 14.19 3.30
C ARG A 150 14.46 13.03 2.97
N ASN A 151 14.20 12.19 3.97
CA ASN A 151 13.32 11.05 3.79
C ASN A 151 11.91 11.40 4.24
N TYR A 152 10.93 11.04 3.40
CA TYR A 152 9.52 11.24 3.65
C TYR A 152 8.83 9.89 3.61
N LEU A 153 7.98 9.65 4.60
CA LEU A 153 7.15 8.47 4.64
C LEU A 153 5.81 8.77 3.97
N VAL A 154 5.50 8.07 2.90
CA VAL A 154 4.26 8.23 2.14
C VAL A 154 3.59 6.88 1.91
N HIS A 155 2.35 6.91 1.42
CA HIS A 155 1.64 5.71 0.97
C HIS A 155 1.36 5.81 -0.52
N LEU A 156 1.67 4.75 -1.25
CA LEU A 156 1.58 4.66 -2.71
C LEU A 156 0.84 3.39 -3.14
N PRO A 157 0.03 3.42 -4.20
CA PRO A 157 -0.53 2.22 -4.78
C PRO A 157 0.57 1.20 -5.12
N ALA A 158 0.31 -0.08 -4.82
CA ALA A 158 1.21 -1.18 -5.14
C ALA A 158 1.37 -1.38 -6.65
N SER A 159 0.50 -0.76 -7.45
CA SER A 159 0.58 -0.73 -8.91
C SER A 159 1.61 0.24 -9.48
N LEU A 160 2.25 1.08 -8.65
CA LEU A 160 3.24 2.05 -9.11
C LEU A 160 4.64 1.44 -9.17
N ASP A 161 5.32 1.71 -10.28
CA ASP A 161 6.70 1.29 -10.50
C ASP A 161 7.72 2.33 -10.01
N SER A 162 9.00 2.05 -10.24
CA SER A 162 10.08 2.97 -9.88
C SER A 162 10.07 4.27 -10.70
N GLY A 163 9.60 4.25 -11.95
CA GLY A 163 9.48 5.45 -12.79
C GLY A 163 8.37 6.38 -12.31
N ASP A 164 7.22 5.84 -11.92
CA ASP A 164 6.14 6.61 -11.29
C ASP A 164 6.62 7.26 -9.99
N THR A 165 7.44 6.54 -9.21
CA THR A 165 8.03 7.04 -7.97
C THR A 165 8.94 8.24 -8.22
N ASP A 166 9.75 8.21 -9.27
CA ASP A 166 10.61 9.33 -9.65
C ASP A 166 9.79 10.57 -10.06
N MET A 167 8.70 10.38 -10.80
CA MET A 167 7.79 11.48 -11.17
C MET A 167 7.14 12.12 -9.92
N LEU A 168 6.71 11.32 -8.96
CA LEU A 168 6.17 11.83 -7.71
C LEU A 168 7.21 12.63 -6.91
N ILE A 169 8.47 12.19 -6.87
CA ILE A 169 9.54 12.96 -6.21
C ILE A 169 9.66 14.35 -6.82
N GLU A 170 9.60 14.48 -8.16
CA GLU A 170 9.61 15.79 -8.83
C GLU A 170 8.39 16.65 -8.47
N GLU A 171 7.21 16.04 -8.35
CA GLU A 171 5.99 16.74 -7.94
C GLU A 171 6.07 17.24 -6.49
N LEU A 172 6.49 16.40 -5.54
CA LEU A 172 6.66 16.78 -4.14
C LEU A 172 7.70 17.89 -3.97
N LEU A 173 8.76 17.89 -4.79
CA LEU A 173 9.71 19.00 -4.85
C LEU A 173 9.04 20.30 -5.29
N ARG A 174 8.20 20.25 -6.32
CA ARG A 174 7.48 21.41 -6.84
C ARG A 174 6.47 21.97 -5.84
N LEU A 175 5.86 21.11 -5.03
CA LEU A 175 4.95 21.49 -3.95
C LEU A 175 5.69 22.05 -2.71
N SER A 176 7.02 22.12 -2.73
CA SER A 176 7.83 22.57 -1.59
C SER A 176 7.52 21.80 -0.31
N ILE A 177 7.36 20.47 -0.41
CA ILE A 177 7.00 19.60 0.73
C ILE A 177 7.85 19.86 1.98
N HIS A 178 9.12 20.24 1.82
CA HIS A 178 10.05 20.52 2.91
C HIS A 178 9.67 21.69 3.82
N ASP A 179 8.85 22.62 3.33
CA ASP A 179 8.41 23.81 4.06
C ASP A 179 7.01 23.67 4.67
N ASP A 180 6.25 22.64 4.27
CA ASP A 180 4.86 22.45 4.69
C ASP A 180 4.74 21.23 5.63
N SER A 181 4.72 21.48 6.95
CA SER A 181 4.57 20.43 7.96
C SER A 181 3.21 19.75 7.92
N ALA A 182 2.14 20.48 7.57
CA ALA A 182 0.80 19.92 7.49
C ALA A 182 0.68 18.97 6.29
N LEU A 183 1.23 19.34 5.13
CA LEU A 183 1.28 18.44 3.98
C LEU A 183 2.14 17.20 4.26
N GLN A 184 3.29 17.37 4.91
CA GLN A 184 4.11 16.23 5.35
C GLN A 184 3.30 15.27 6.23
N ALA A 185 2.58 15.80 7.22
CA ALA A 185 1.74 15.03 8.12
C ALA A 185 0.61 14.31 7.38
N PHE A 186 -0.06 15.00 6.45
CA PHE A 186 -1.14 14.45 5.63
C PHE A 186 -0.68 13.22 4.84
N LEU A 187 0.51 13.28 4.22
CA LEU A 187 1.06 12.17 3.44
C LEU A 187 1.41 10.93 4.27
N THR A 188 1.57 11.08 5.60
CA THR A 188 1.78 9.94 6.50
C THR A 188 0.51 9.18 6.83
N LEU A 189 -0.67 9.70 6.48
CA LEU A 189 -1.93 9.04 6.76
C LEU A 189 -2.05 7.74 5.92
N PRO A 190 -2.48 6.63 6.54
CA PRO A 190 -2.48 5.30 5.92
C PRO A 190 -3.48 5.13 4.76
N ASP A 191 -4.35 6.13 4.58
CA ASP A 191 -5.40 6.25 3.58
C ASP A 191 -5.14 7.27 2.48
N VAL A 192 -4.04 8.03 2.59
CA VAL A 192 -3.70 9.04 1.62
C VAL A 192 -2.80 8.43 0.55
N ASP A 193 -3.30 8.38 -0.69
CA ASP A 193 -2.47 8.13 -1.87
C ASP A 193 -1.67 9.39 -2.21
N ALA A 194 -0.35 9.33 -2.01
CA ALA A 194 0.54 10.44 -2.30
C ALA A 194 0.69 10.73 -3.81
N ASN A 195 0.32 9.80 -4.68
CA ASN A 195 0.32 9.95 -6.13
C ASN A 195 -1.06 10.30 -6.69
N ALA A 196 -2.03 10.63 -5.83
CA ALA A 196 -3.36 11.01 -6.27
C ALA A 196 -3.31 12.27 -7.18
N PRO A 197 -3.92 12.27 -8.38
CA PRO A 197 -3.89 13.43 -9.28
C PRO A 197 -4.43 14.73 -8.69
N MET A 198 -5.25 14.64 -7.64
CA MET A 198 -5.86 15.77 -6.94
C MET A 198 -5.36 15.85 -5.49
N LEU A 199 -4.11 15.48 -5.23
CA LEU A 199 -3.50 15.43 -3.89
C LEU A 199 -3.75 16.72 -3.09
N MET A 200 -3.48 17.88 -3.68
CA MET A 200 -3.63 19.16 -2.98
C MET A 200 -5.09 19.53 -2.70
N GLU A 201 -6.02 19.11 -3.55
CA GLU A 201 -7.45 19.29 -3.30
C GLU A 201 -7.87 18.41 -2.12
N GLY A 202 -7.49 17.13 -2.15
CA GLY A 202 -7.73 16.21 -1.03
C GLY A 202 -7.12 16.71 0.28
N PHE A 203 -5.91 17.28 0.25
CA PHE A 203 -5.30 17.91 1.41
C PHE A 203 -6.15 19.08 1.93
N HIS A 204 -6.54 20.02 1.06
CA HIS A 204 -7.29 21.19 1.48
C HIS A 204 -8.72 20.88 1.94
N GLU A 205 -9.37 19.88 1.36
CA GLU A 205 -10.71 19.46 1.77
C GLU A 205 -10.72 18.76 3.14
N ASN A 206 -9.68 17.99 3.44
CA ASN A 206 -9.60 17.24 4.69
C ASN A 206 -8.90 18.00 5.80
N PHE A 207 -8.06 18.99 5.50
CA PHE A 207 -7.31 19.73 6.51
C PHE A 207 -8.24 20.58 7.40
N VAL A 208 -8.21 20.31 8.70
CA VAL A 208 -9.00 21.03 9.70
C VAL A 208 -8.18 22.16 10.32
N GLY A 209 -6.92 21.90 10.67
CA GLY A 209 -6.05 22.89 11.28
C GLY A 209 -4.76 22.33 11.87
N THR A 210 -3.89 23.24 12.28
CA THR A 210 -2.66 22.96 13.03
C THR A 210 -2.78 23.60 14.41
N PHE A 211 -2.47 22.83 15.44
CA PHE A 211 -2.55 23.25 16.85
C PHE A 211 -1.19 23.07 17.53
N ALA A 212 -0.85 23.99 18.43
CA ALA A 212 0.43 23.95 19.13
C ALA A 212 0.54 22.80 20.15
N ASP A 213 -0.59 22.37 20.70
CA ASP A 213 -0.67 21.32 21.72
C ASP A 213 -2.06 20.67 21.76
N ALA A 214 -2.17 19.60 22.56
CA ALA A 214 -3.40 18.84 22.73
C ALA A 214 -4.53 19.67 23.35
N GLU A 215 -4.22 20.53 24.33
CA GLU A 215 -5.20 21.39 25.00
C GLU A 215 -5.89 22.31 23.99
N THR A 216 -5.10 23.00 23.16
CA THR A 216 -5.59 23.90 22.12
C THR A 216 -6.44 23.14 21.09
N ALA A 217 -6.01 21.94 20.68
CA ALA A 217 -6.78 21.11 19.75
C ALA A 217 -8.12 20.67 20.34
N ILE A 218 -8.14 20.21 21.60
CA ILE A 218 -9.36 19.79 22.31
C ILE A 218 -10.35 20.96 22.40
N HIS A 219 -9.88 22.12 22.83
CA HIS A 219 -10.73 23.31 22.96
C HIS A 219 -11.28 23.82 21.64
N ALA A 220 -10.55 23.66 20.53
CA ALA A 220 -10.98 24.11 19.21
C ALA A 220 -11.90 23.11 18.50
N LEU A 221 -11.73 21.81 18.74
CA LEU A 221 -12.41 20.74 18.01
C LEU A 221 -13.59 20.13 18.76
N LEU A 222 -13.61 20.25 20.08
CA LEU A 222 -14.73 19.86 20.92
C LEU A 222 -15.41 21.11 21.46
N ASP A 223 -16.74 21.07 21.57
CA ASP A 223 -17.56 22.15 22.14
C ASP A 223 -17.41 22.20 23.68
N MET A 224 -16.18 22.40 24.16
CA MET A 224 -15.83 22.33 25.58
C MET A 224 -16.61 23.35 26.42
N GLU A 225 -16.92 24.52 25.86
CA GLU A 225 -17.72 25.54 26.55
C GLU A 225 -19.17 25.07 26.79
N GLU A 226 -19.76 24.36 25.82
CA GLU A 226 -21.11 23.82 25.96
C GLU A 226 -21.13 22.73 27.04
N TRP A 227 -20.17 21.80 27.00
CA TRP A 227 -20.07 20.73 28.00
C TRP A 227 -19.82 21.27 29.41
N GLN A 228 -18.96 22.28 29.55
CA GLN A 228 -18.74 22.94 30.84
C GLN A 228 -20.03 23.58 31.35
N THR A 229 -20.78 24.26 30.48
CA THR A 229 -22.06 24.88 30.82
C THR A 229 -23.07 23.83 31.31
N GLU A 230 -23.23 22.72 30.57
CA GLU A 230 -24.12 21.62 30.96
C GLU A 230 -23.77 21.02 32.33
N ILE A 231 -22.48 20.84 32.62
CA ILE A 231 -22.02 20.30 33.90
C ILE A 231 -22.31 21.28 35.04
N TYR A 232 -22.07 22.59 34.84
CA TYR A 232 -22.37 23.60 35.84
C TYR A 232 -23.88 23.72 36.11
N GLU A 233 -24.71 23.68 35.07
CA GLU A 233 -26.16 23.68 35.20
C GLU A 233 -26.64 22.46 35.99
N TYR A 234 -26.19 21.26 35.61
CA TYR A 234 -26.52 20.02 36.31
C TYR A 234 -26.09 20.03 37.78
N ALA A 235 -24.90 20.57 38.08
CA ALA A 235 -24.40 20.71 39.45
C ALA A 235 -25.29 21.66 40.27
N ASN A 236 -25.62 22.82 39.70
CA ASN A 236 -26.43 23.84 40.34
C ASN A 236 -27.86 23.35 40.64
N GLU A 237 -28.49 22.63 39.69
CA GLU A 237 -29.81 22.02 39.88
C GLU A 237 -29.88 21.06 41.08
N ARG A 238 -28.76 20.43 41.42
CA ARG A 238 -28.66 19.50 42.56
C ARG A 238 -28.04 20.11 43.81
N GLY A 239 -27.76 21.42 43.80
CA GLY A 239 -27.19 22.13 44.93
C GLY A 239 -25.71 21.84 45.17
N PHE A 240 -24.98 21.35 44.16
CA PHE A 240 -23.53 21.22 44.22
C PHE A 240 -22.87 22.52 43.77
N PHE A 241 -21.80 22.91 44.47
CA PHE A 241 -20.91 23.98 44.05
C PHE A 241 -19.65 23.36 43.43
N VAL A 242 -19.41 23.65 42.16
CA VAL A 242 -18.21 23.22 41.44
C VAL A 242 -17.31 24.44 41.29
N ASP A 243 -16.18 24.44 42.00
CA ASP A 243 -15.24 25.57 42.01
C ASP A 243 -14.34 25.57 40.75
N ALA A 244 -13.94 24.38 40.29
CA ALA A 244 -13.19 24.19 39.06
C ALA A 244 -13.50 22.84 38.41
N LEU A 245 -13.53 22.82 37.08
CA LEU A 245 -13.57 21.62 36.26
C LEU A 245 -12.14 21.34 35.78
N THR A 246 -11.65 20.12 36.00
CA THR A 246 -10.36 19.67 35.49
C THR A 246 -10.64 18.54 34.51
N PRO A 247 -10.67 18.82 33.20
CA PRO A 247 -10.93 17.80 32.19
C PRO A 247 -9.80 16.77 32.18
N ASN A 248 -10.12 15.52 31.84
CA ASN A 248 -9.11 14.53 31.54
C ASN A 248 -8.67 14.71 30.08
N GLU A 249 -7.60 15.46 29.87
CA GLU A 249 -7.08 15.79 28.53
C GLU A 249 -6.72 14.56 27.71
N ASP A 250 -6.10 13.54 28.32
CA ASP A 250 -5.73 12.31 27.61
C ASP A 250 -6.97 11.62 27.02
N TRP A 251 -8.05 11.52 27.80
CA TRP A 251 -9.29 10.92 27.35
C TRP A 251 -9.99 11.76 26.26
N LEU A 252 -9.94 13.10 26.39
CA LEU A 252 -10.52 14.00 25.40
C LEU A 252 -9.73 13.97 24.09
N LEU A 253 -8.40 13.86 24.15
CA LEU A 253 -7.57 13.72 22.96
C LEU A 253 -7.86 12.39 22.25
N ASP A 254 -8.03 11.30 22.99
CA ASP A 254 -8.47 10.03 22.41
C ASP A 254 -9.84 10.17 21.74
N ARG A 255 -10.76 10.94 22.35
CA ARG A 255 -12.04 11.26 21.73
C ARG A 255 -11.91 12.07 20.44
N VAL A 256 -10.98 13.04 20.39
CA VAL A 256 -10.66 13.77 19.15
C VAL A 256 -10.12 12.80 18.10
N ARG A 257 -9.19 11.91 18.47
CA ARG A 257 -8.62 10.88 17.58
C ARG A 257 -9.63 9.84 17.10
N ASP A 258 -10.75 9.65 17.78
CA ASP A 258 -11.85 8.83 17.29
C ASP A 258 -12.54 9.49 16.09
N ILE A 259 -12.71 10.82 16.14
CA ILE A 259 -13.48 11.60 15.16
C ILE A 259 -12.61 12.05 13.99
N PHE A 260 -11.37 12.45 14.27
CA PHE A 260 -10.43 13.03 13.31
C PHE A 260 -9.16 12.20 13.22
N ASP A 261 -8.45 12.32 12.11
CA ASP A 261 -7.08 11.83 12.00
C ASP A 261 -6.14 12.93 12.52
N VAL A 262 -5.33 12.57 13.53
CA VAL A 262 -4.44 13.50 14.23
C VAL A 262 -3.01 13.00 14.11
N VAL A 263 -2.14 13.83 13.53
CA VAL A 263 -0.72 13.54 13.35
C VAL A 263 0.10 14.55 14.13
N GLU A 264 0.94 14.05 15.04
CA GLU A 264 1.88 14.89 15.80
C GLU A 264 3.21 14.96 15.05
N GLN A 265 3.63 16.18 14.69
CA GLN A 265 4.86 16.39 13.96
C GLN A 265 5.52 17.71 14.38
N ASN A 266 6.82 17.68 14.65
CA ASN A 266 7.60 18.85 15.11
C ASN A 266 7.04 19.56 16.36
N GLY A 267 6.30 18.84 17.21
CA GLY A 267 5.66 19.38 18.41
C GLY A 267 4.33 20.10 18.15
N GLU A 268 3.79 20.02 16.93
CA GLU A 268 2.45 20.50 16.56
C GLU A 268 1.52 19.32 16.24
N LEU A 269 0.22 19.53 16.41
CA LEU A 269 -0.83 18.58 16.02
C LEU A 269 -1.48 19.06 14.72
N HIS A 270 -1.34 18.27 13.66
CA HIS A 270 -2.05 18.47 12.40
C HIS A 270 -3.29 17.58 12.36
N VAL A 271 -4.45 18.18 12.09
CA VAL A 271 -5.75 17.51 12.20
C VAL A 271 -6.45 17.47 10.84
N PHE A 272 -6.97 16.30 10.51
CA PHE A 272 -7.64 15.99 9.26
C PHE A 272 -9.00 15.33 9.49
N GLN A 273 -9.93 15.55 8.57
CA GLN A 273 -11.18 14.79 8.48
C GLN A 273 -10.87 13.32 8.16
N LYS A 274 -11.72 12.41 8.64
CA LYS A 274 -11.71 10.98 8.34
C LYS A 274 -12.71 10.61 7.24
#